data_AF-A0AAV8G4W2-F1
#
_entry.id   AF-A0AAV8G4W2-F1
#
_cell.length_a   1.000
_cell.length_b   1.000
_cell.length_c   1.000
_cell.angle_alpha   90.00
_cell.angle_beta   90.00
_cell.angle_gamma   90.00
#
_symmetry.space_group_name_H-M   'P 1'
#
loop_
_entity.id
_entity.type
_entity.pdbx_description
1 polymer ?
#
loop_
_entity_poly.entity_id
_entity_poly.type
_entity_poly.pdbx_seq_one_letter_code
_entity_poly.pdbx_strand_id
1 'polypeptide(L)'
;MGASESILSKQSPVQQSQFVDEITTVSQRIEGVDPLLERIRALKIATPLLKSPQSESSLTDILLKKPSSASGTLEPNVLLELFSIYREWQEKKAKKISQKQEELENKIETVDALAAKLLQRFTYSVAAMRSTSQSLAEVYPLQVEVGELKGRLNEVISNCDALCKRISSLGPEALGATVTSFAPSSAREEESSLPDDELEV
;
A
#
# COMPACT_ATOMS: atom_id res chain seq x y z
N MET A 1 15.68 -39.24 6.71
CA MET A 1 15.58 -37.91 6.06
C MET A 1 14.44 -37.20 6.77
N GLY A 2 14.54 -36.14 7.55
CA GLY A 2 15.61 -35.23 7.96
C GLY A 2 14.86 -34.03 8.56
N ALA A 3 14.49 -34.10 9.83
CA ALA A 3 13.84 -33.02 10.57
C ALA A 3 14.92 -32.11 11.16
N SER A 4 14.81 -30.80 10.93
CA SER A 4 15.67 -29.81 11.60
C SER A 4 14.85 -29.11 12.67
N GLU A 5 15.05 -29.57 13.90
CA GLU A 5 14.69 -28.86 15.13
C GLU A 5 15.88 -27.96 15.47
N SER A 6 15.65 -26.66 15.66
CA SER A 6 16.68 -25.77 16.22
C SER A 6 16.21 -25.26 17.58
N ILE A 7 16.99 -25.64 18.57
CA ILE A 7 16.76 -25.50 20.00
C ILE A 7 17.22 -24.12 20.48
N LEU A 8 16.26 -23.44 21.08
CA LEU A 8 16.35 -22.30 21.97
C LEU A 8 17.42 -22.52 23.07
N SER A 9 18.50 -21.75 23.06
CA SER A 9 19.42 -21.63 24.21
C SER A 9 19.26 -20.27 24.87
N LYS A 10 19.00 -20.28 26.18
CA LYS A 10 18.66 -19.15 27.04
C LYS A 10 19.91 -18.58 27.76
N GLN A 11 19.89 -17.25 27.91
CA GLN A 11 20.50 -16.39 28.95
C GLN A 11 22.03 -16.24 28.98
N SER A 12 22.59 -15.02 29.02
CA SER A 12 22.34 -13.96 30.03
C SER A 12 22.61 -12.52 29.48
N PRO A 13 22.40 -11.42 30.23
CA PRO A 13 21.28 -10.48 30.05
C PRO A 13 21.72 -9.04 29.68
N VAL A 14 20.73 -8.12 29.64
CA VAL A 14 20.82 -6.66 29.36
C VAL A 14 20.82 -6.39 27.85
N GLN A 15 19.79 -5.83 27.21
CA GLN A 15 18.87 -4.78 27.60
C GLN A 15 17.59 -4.92 26.77
N GLN A 16 16.44 -4.99 27.44
CA GLN A 16 15.12 -4.96 26.83
C GLN A 16 14.78 -3.53 26.39
N SER A 17 14.26 -3.37 25.18
CA SER A 17 13.00 -2.66 24.87
C SER A 17 12.83 -2.66 23.35
N GLN A 18 12.01 -3.55 22.78
CA GLN A 18 10.64 -3.20 22.35
C GLN A 18 10.58 -1.83 21.64
N PHE A 19 10.69 -1.86 20.31
CA PHE A 19 10.26 -0.75 19.46
C PHE A 19 8.72 -0.71 19.48
N VAL A 20 8.21 -0.02 20.49
CA VAL A 20 6.86 0.54 20.49
C VAL A 20 6.91 1.81 19.64
N ASP A 21 5.90 2.01 18.80
CA ASP A 21 5.63 3.27 18.11
C ASP A 21 5.49 4.39 19.16
N GLU A 22 6.56 5.13 19.39
CA GLU A 22 6.60 6.26 20.31
C GLU A 22 7.06 7.48 19.51
N ILE A 23 6.18 8.48 19.42
CA ILE A 23 6.49 9.77 18.80
C ILE A 23 7.66 10.36 19.59
N THR A 24 8.86 10.34 19.02
CA THR A 24 10.05 10.97 19.60
C THR A 24 9.84 12.49 19.58
N THR A 25 9.27 13.03 20.65
CA THR A 25 9.38 14.45 20.94
C THR A 25 10.84 14.72 21.30
N VAL A 26 11.48 15.62 20.55
CA VAL A 26 12.86 16.05 20.77
C VAL A 26 12.91 16.86 22.06
N SER A 27 12.96 16.16 23.20
CA SER A 27 13.25 16.74 24.51
C SER A 27 14.76 16.89 24.67
N GLN A 28 15.36 17.78 23.91
CA GLN A 28 16.66 18.32 24.27
C GLN A 28 16.69 19.81 23.97
N ARG A 29 16.23 20.58 24.97
CA ARG A 29 16.50 22.01 25.05
C ARG A 29 18.01 22.14 25.23
N ILE A 30 18.70 22.67 24.23
CA ILE A 30 20.11 23.00 24.32
C ILE A 30 20.22 24.12 25.36
N GLU A 31 20.58 23.75 26.58
CA GLU A 31 20.89 24.68 27.66
C GLU A 31 22.31 25.19 27.43
N GLY A 32 22.43 26.08 26.44
CA GLY A 32 23.68 26.65 26.00
C GLY A 32 23.40 27.81 25.06
N VAL A 33 24.08 28.93 25.26
CA VAL A 33 24.01 30.07 24.34
C VAL A 33 24.42 29.54 22.96
N ASP A 34 23.56 29.76 21.96
CA ASP A 34 23.81 29.32 20.59
C ASP A 34 25.25 29.71 20.18
N PRO A 35 26.10 28.75 19.76
CA PRO A 35 27.49 29.02 19.39
C PRO A 35 27.61 30.07 18.26
N LEU A 36 26.54 30.26 17.49
CA LEU A 36 26.42 31.31 16.49
C LEU A 36 26.23 32.70 17.15
N LEU A 37 25.46 32.76 18.23
CA LEU A 37 25.26 33.96 19.04
C LEU A 37 26.54 34.37 19.79
N GLU A 38 27.30 33.41 20.29
CA GLU A 38 28.63 33.67 20.86
C GLU A 38 29.60 34.21 19.81
N ARG A 39 29.62 33.63 18.60
CA ARG A 39 30.43 34.14 17.49
C ARG A 39 30.02 35.55 17.07
N ILE A 40 28.73 35.85 17.02
CA ILE A 40 28.23 37.21 16.72
C ILE A 40 28.66 38.18 17.82
N ARG A 41 28.60 37.77 19.09
CA ARG A 41 28.99 38.62 20.22
C ARG A 41 30.52 38.79 20.34
N ALA A 42 31.30 37.82 19.87
CA ALA A 42 32.76 37.86 19.82
C ALA A 42 33.32 38.66 18.64
N LEU A 43 32.50 38.93 17.61
CA LEU A 43 32.88 39.84 16.53
C LEU A 43 32.99 41.26 17.10
N LYS A 44 34.23 41.73 17.23
CA LYS A 44 34.54 43.09 17.64
C LYS A 44 33.98 44.03 16.57
N ILE A 45 32.86 44.71 16.89
CA ILE A 45 32.22 45.69 16.01
C ILE A 45 33.30 46.68 15.60
N ALA A 46 33.69 46.65 14.32
CA ALA A 46 34.63 47.61 13.78
C ALA A 46 34.05 49.01 14.05
N THR A 47 34.88 49.91 14.56
CA THR A 47 34.47 51.30 14.80
C THR A 47 33.83 51.82 13.51
N PRO A 48 32.57 52.28 13.56
CA PRO A 48 31.89 52.74 12.36
C PRO A 48 32.73 53.85 11.72
N LEU A 49 32.95 53.76 10.41
CA LEU A 49 33.68 54.78 9.64
C LEU A 49 33.04 56.18 9.76
N LEU A 50 31.79 56.25 10.23
CA LEU A 50 31.02 57.46 10.46
C LEU A 50 30.76 57.63 11.96
N LYS A 51 31.39 58.64 12.57
CA LYS A 51 30.98 59.15 13.88
C LYS A 51 29.62 59.83 13.72
N SER A 52 28.55 59.20 14.22
CA SER A 52 27.25 59.88 14.36
C SER A 52 27.34 60.90 15.50
N PRO A 53 26.90 62.15 15.32
CA PRO A 53 26.69 63.05 16.46
C PRO A 53 25.53 62.51 17.30
N GLN A 54 25.76 62.38 18.61
CA GLN A 54 24.70 62.07 19.57
C GLN A 54 23.73 63.24 19.62
N SER A 55 22.54 63.08 19.05
CA SER A 55 21.38 63.88 19.39
C SER A 55 20.17 62.99 19.23
N GLU A 56 19.43 62.81 20.31
CA GLU A 56 18.16 62.10 20.29
C GLU A 56 17.20 62.87 19.38
N SER A 57 16.99 62.39 18.16
CA SER A 57 15.99 62.92 17.24
C SER A 57 14.98 61.83 16.92
N SER A 58 13.72 62.13 17.26
CA SER A 58 12.53 61.31 17.08
C SER A 58 12.52 60.54 15.74
N LEU A 59 12.03 59.29 15.77
CA LEU A 59 11.88 58.40 14.62
C LEU A 59 11.14 59.05 13.44
N THR A 60 10.25 60.00 13.70
CA THR A 60 9.53 60.77 12.67
C THR A 60 10.43 61.72 11.88
N ASP A 61 11.43 62.33 12.51
CA ASP A 61 12.42 63.17 11.80
C ASP A 61 13.36 62.34 10.91
N ILE A 62 13.61 61.08 11.29
CA ILE A 62 14.43 60.15 10.51
C ILE A 62 13.69 59.72 9.24
N LEU A 63 12.37 59.50 9.31
CA LEU A 63 11.54 59.08 8.18
C LEU A 63 11.25 60.22 7.19
N LEU A 64 11.17 61.47 7.67
CA LEU A 64 10.86 62.64 6.85
C LEU A 64 12.11 63.33 6.26
N LYS A 65 13.29 63.02 6.78
CA LYS A 65 14.55 63.56 6.24
C LYS A 65 14.91 62.81 4.96
N LYS A 66 14.54 63.42 3.82
CA LYS A 66 15.10 63.09 2.50
C LYS A 66 16.61 62.92 2.67
N PRO A 67 17.20 61.77 2.30
CA PRO A 67 18.61 61.50 2.55
C PRO A 67 19.42 62.61 1.88
N SER A 68 19.97 63.48 2.71
CA SER A 68 20.90 64.52 2.30
C SER A 68 22.12 63.79 1.74
N SER A 69 22.42 64.04 0.48
CA SER A 69 23.45 63.40 -0.34
C SER A 69 24.76 63.21 0.43
N ALA A 70 24.90 62.07 1.11
CA ALA A 70 26.20 61.54 1.45
C ALA A 70 26.81 61.07 0.12
N SER A 71 27.64 61.93 -0.45
CA SER A 71 28.29 61.77 -1.74
C SER A 71 29.35 60.67 -1.69
N GLY A 72 28.92 59.42 -1.63
CA GLY A 72 29.65 58.32 -2.25
C GLY A 72 29.10 58.19 -3.66
N THR A 73 29.61 59.01 -4.59
CA THR A 73 29.18 58.97 -6.00
C THR A 73 29.70 57.66 -6.59
N LEU A 74 28.92 56.59 -6.48
CA LEU A 74 29.19 55.35 -7.21
C LEU A 74 29.13 55.68 -8.69
N GLU A 75 30.21 55.37 -9.41
CA GLU A 75 30.30 55.59 -10.84
C GLU A 75 29.15 54.82 -11.53
N PRO A 76 28.27 55.50 -12.28
CA PRO A 76 27.07 54.87 -12.86
C PRO A 76 27.35 53.63 -13.69
N ASN A 77 28.52 53.54 -14.34
CA ASN A 77 28.91 52.37 -15.12
C ASN A 77 29.19 51.15 -14.25
N VAL A 78 29.84 51.34 -13.09
CA VAL A 78 30.13 50.27 -12.13
C VAL A 78 28.82 49.70 -11.57
N LEU A 79 27.83 50.55 -11.32
CA LEU A 79 26.50 50.11 -10.88
C LEU A 79 25.79 49.28 -11.96
N LEU A 80 25.86 49.72 -13.22
CA LEU A 80 25.27 49.02 -14.36
C LEU A 80 25.93 47.65 -14.59
N GLU A 81 27.26 47.58 -14.45
CA GLU A 81 28.03 46.34 -14.53
C GLU A 81 27.66 45.37 -13.40
N LEU A 82 27.54 45.86 -12.16
CA LEU A 82 27.10 45.04 -11.03
C LEU A 82 25.68 44.47 -11.24
N PHE A 83 24.75 45.28 -11.76
CA PHE A 83 23.42 44.80 -12.11
C PHE A 83 23.43 43.79 -13.25
N SER A 84 24.35 43.95 -14.22
CA SER A 84 24.53 42.98 -15.30
C SER A 84 25.02 41.63 -14.76
N ILE A 85 26.08 41.63 -13.94
CA ILE A 85 26.63 40.43 -13.31
C ILE A 85 25.57 39.76 -12.42
N TYR A 86 24.82 40.54 -11.65
CA TYR A 86 23.75 40.02 -10.80
C TYR A 86 22.60 39.41 -11.62
N ARG A 87 22.18 40.05 -12.72
CA ARG A 87 21.17 39.50 -13.62
C ARG A 87 21.62 38.20 -14.25
N GLU A 88 22.85 38.14 -14.74
CA GLU A 88 23.40 36.92 -15.34
C GLU A 88 23.46 35.79 -14.31
N TRP A 89 23.86 36.09 -13.07
CA TRP A 89 23.82 35.13 -11.98
C TRP A 89 22.41 34.65 -11.67
N GLN A 90 21.42 35.55 -11.60
CA GLN A 90 20.01 35.23 -11.40
C GLN A 90 19.48 34.31 -12.52
N GLU A 91 19.77 34.63 -13.77
CA GLU A 91 19.34 33.85 -14.93
C GLU A 91 19.96 32.45 -14.92
N LYS A 92 21.26 32.34 -14.62
CA LYS A 92 21.94 31.05 -14.46
C LYS A 92 21.31 30.21 -13.34
N LYS A 93 20.91 30.84 -12.23
CA LYS A 93 20.26 30.16 -11.10
C LYS A 93 18.87 29.69 -11.47
N ALA A 94 18.06 30.54 -12.09
CA ALA A 94 16.73 30.20 -12.59
C ALA A 94 16.81 29.02 -13.56
N LYS A 95 17.70 29.07 -14.55
CA LYS A 95 17.91 27.99 -15.52
C LYS A 95 18.27 26.65 -14.86
N LYS A 96 19.17 26.67 -13.86
CA LYS A 96 19.55 25.46 -13.12
C LYS A 96 18.39 24.89 -12.29
N ILE A 97 17.55 25.75 -11.72
CA ILE A 97 16.35 25.33 -10.97
C ILE A 97 15.34 24.71 -11.93
N SER A 98 15.03 25.37 -13.05
CA SER A 98 14.10 24.87 -14.06
C SER A 98 14.54 23.52 -14.62
N GLN A 99 15.83 23.36 -14.96
CA GLN A 99 16.35 22.08 -15.46
C GLN A 99 16.19 20.94 -14.43
N LYS A 100 16.42 21.23 -13.15
CA LYS A 100 16.22 20.23 -12.09
C LYS A 100 14.75 19.90 -11.86
N GLN A 101 13.86 20.89 -11.96
CA GLN A 101 12.42 20.68 -11.85
C GLN A 101 11.92 19.79 -12.99
N GLU A 102 12.36 20.05 -14.22
CA GLU A 102 12.02 19.23 -15.39
C GLU A 102 12.53 17.78 -15.25
N GLU A 103 13.78 17.58 -14.77
CA GLU A 103 14.29 16.23 -14.52
C GLU A 103 13.47 15.49 -13.45
N LEU A 104 13.07 16.19 -12.38
CA LEU A 104 12.24 15.61 -11.32
C LEU A 104 10.83 15.28 -11.82
N GLU A 105 10.22 16.15 -12.60
CA GLU A 105 8.89 15.93 -13.19
C GLU A 105 8.88 14.70 -14.09
N ASN A 106 9.88 14.56 -14.98
CA ASN A 106 10.05 13.36 -15.81
C ASN A 106 10.21 12.08 -14.96
N LYS A 107 10.94 12.15 -13.84
CA LYS A 107 11.08 11.00 -12.92
C LYS A 107 9.78 10.67 -12.21
N ILE A 108 9.01 11.68 -11.82
CA ILE A 108 7.71 11.49 -11.19
C ILE A 108 6.75 10.82 -12.18
N GLU A 109 6.68 11.30 -13.41
CA GLU A 109 5.81 10.73 -14.45
C GLU A 109 6.16 9.27 -14.76
N THR A 110 7.45 8.95 -14.86
CA THR A 110 7.89 7.56 -15.08
C THR A 110 7.57 6.64 -13.91
N VAL A 111 7.74 7.11 -12.66
CA VAL A 111 7.36 6.37 -11.46
C VAL A 111 5.85 6.15 -11.39
N ASP A 112 5.05 7.17 -11.71
CA ASP A 112 3.59 7.08 -11.70
C ASP A 112 3.08 6.08 -12.75
N ALA A 113 3.61 6.15 -13.98
CA ALA A 113 3.31 5.18 -15.04
C ALA A 113 3.69 3.74 -14.65
N LEU A 114 4.81 3.57 -13.93
CA LEU A 114 5.23 2.25 -13.43
C LEU A 114 4.34 1.76 -12.29
N ALA A 115 3.98 2.64 -11.35
CA ALA A 115 3.08 2.33 -10.24
C ALA A 115 1.69 1.89 -10.74
N ALA A 116 1.13 2.60 -11.72
CA ALA A 116 -0.13 2.23 -12.36
C ALA A 116 -0.08 0.84 -13.01
N LYS A 117 0.99 0.54 -13.75
CA LYS A 117 1.20 -0.78 -14.37
C LYS A 117 1.35 -1.89 -13.33
N LEU A 118 2.07 -1.61 -12.24
CA LEU A 118 2.27 -2.56 -11.16
C LEU A 118 0.94 -2.88 -10.47
N LEU A 119 0.16 -1.85 -10.14
CA LEU A 119 -1.18 -2.01 -9.57
C LEU A 119 -2.10 -2.81 -10.49
N GLN A 120 -2.09 -2.52 -11.80
CA GLN A 120 -2.87 -3.27 -12.79
C GLN A 120 -2.50 -4.76 -12.79
N ARG A 121 -1.20 -5.10 -12.79
CA ARG A 121 -0.75 -6.50 -12.74
C ARG A 121 -1.16 -7.19 -11.44
N PHE A 122 -1.05 -6.51 -10.31
CA PHE A 122 -1.48 -7.07 -9.03
C PHE A 122 -2.98 -7.33 -9.01
N THR A 123 -3.80 -6.38 -9.47
CA THR A 123 -5.25 -6.56 -9.55
C THR A 123 -5.63 -7.73 -10.43
N TYR A 124 -4.98 -7.89 -11.59
CA TYR A 124 -5.20 -9.05 -12.46
C TYR A 124 -4.79 -10.36 -11.78
N SER A 125 -3.62 -10.40 -11.14
CA SER A 125 -3.13 -11.58 -10.41
C SER A 125 -4.10 -11.98 -9.29
N VAL A 126 -4.62 -11.02 -8.53
CA VAL A 126 -5.57 -11.25 -7.45
C VAL A 126 -6.90 -11.76 -8.00
N ALA A 127 -7.37 -11.23 -9.13
CA ALA A 127 -8.57 -11.73 -9.79
C ALA A 127 -8.40 -13.18 -10.27
N ALA A 128 -7.28 -13.50 -10.91
CA ALA A 128 -6.96 -14.85 -11.36
C ALA A 128 -6.88 -15.83 -10.17
N MET A 129 -6.15 -15.47 -9.11
CA MET A 129 -6.07 -16.27 -7.88
C MET A 129 -7.44 -16.50 -7.26
N ARG A 130 -8.30 -15.47 -7.21
CA ARG A 130 -9.66 -15.61 -6.68
C ARG A 130 -10.47 -16.60 -7.51
N SER A 131 -10.39 -16.51 -8.84
CA SER A 131 -11.07 -17.46 -9.74
C SER A 131 -10.57 -18.89 -9.54
N THR A 132 -9.25 -19.11 -9.45
CA THR A 132 -8.70 -20.44 -9.16
C THR A 132 -9.09 -20.95 -7.77
N SER A 133 -9.15 -20.07 -6.77
CA SER A 133 -9.61 -20.45 -5.43
C SER A 133 -11.09 -20.87 -5.44
N GLN A 134 -11.92 -20.20 -6.22
CA GLN A 134 -13.33 -20.54 -6.37
C GLN A 134 -13.49 -21.89 -7.06
N SER A 135 -12.79 -22.12 -8.18
CA SER A 135 -12.86 -23.41 -8.86
C SER A 135 -12.34 -24.57 -8.01
N LEU A 136 -11.29 -24.35 -7.20
CA LEU A 136 -10.81 -25.34 -6.24
C LEU A 136 -11.81 -25.60 -5.11
N ALA A 137 -12.58 -24.59 -4.68
CA ALA A 137 -13.62 -24.78 -3.68
C ALA A 137 -14.74 -25.72 -4.20
N GLU A 138 -15.03 -25.69 -5.50
CA GLU A 138 -16.01 -26.57 -6.14
C GLU A 138 -15.52 -28.02 -6.29
N VAL A 139 -14.20 -28.27 -6.28
CA VAL A 139 -13.63 -29.62 -6.39
C VAL A 139 -13.95 -30.49 -5.17
N TYR A 140 -13.96 -29.91 -3.97
CA TYR A 140 -14.20 -30.67 -2.73
C TYR A 140 -15.59 -31.33 -2.68
N PRO A 141 -16.70 -30.61 -2.93
CA PRO A 141 -18.03 -31.22 -3.04
C PRO A 141 -18.08 -32.34 -4.08
N LEU A 142 -17.54 -32.09 -5.28
CA LEU A 142 -17.52 -33.10 -6.36
C LEU A 142 -16.73 -34.36 -5.96
N GLN A 143 -15.61 -34.20 -5.25
CA GLN A 143 -14.83 -35.33 -4.75
C GLN A 143 -15.64 -36.19 -3.77
N VAL A 144 -16.46 -35.57 -2.91
CA VAL A 144 -17.34 -36.27 -1.97
C VAL A 144 -18.43 -37.04 -2.73
N GLU A 145 -19.10 -36.39 -3.68
CA GLU A 145 -20.15 -37.02 -4.49
C GLU A 145 -19.63 -38.22 -5.30
N VAL A 146 -18.46 -38.08 -5.92
CA VAL A 146 -17.79 -39.18 -6.63
C VAL A 146 -17.45 -40.33 -5.67
N GLY A 147 -17.02 -40.01 -4.44
CA GLY A 147 -16.76 -40.99 -3.39
C GLY A 147 -18.02 -41.77 -2.98
N GLU A 148 -19.14 -41.06 -2.78
CA GLU A 148 -20.43 -41.67 -2.45
C GLU A 148 -20.94 -42.56 -3.59
N LEU A 149 -20.89 -42.07 -4.83
CA LEU A 149 -21.33 -42.82 -6.00
C LEU A 149 -20.51 -44.10 -6.19
N LYS A 150 -19.19 -44.03 -5.96
CA LYS A 150 -18.31 -45.21 -5.96
C LYS A 150 -18.72 -46.21 -4.87
N GLY A 151 -19.09 -45.74 -3.69
CA GLY A 151 -19.61 -46.58 -2.61
C GLY A 151 -20.87 -47.33 -3.01
N ARG A 152 -21.87 -46.61 -3.54
CA ARG A 152 -23.13 -47.20 -4.04
C ARG A 152 -22.89 -48.20 -5.17
N LEU A 153 -21.97 -47.90 -6.09
CA LEU A 153 -21.61 -48.81 -7.18
C LEU A 153 -20.97 -50.11 -6.64
N ASN A 154 -20.06 -50.00 -5.68
CA ASN A 154 -19.47 -51.18 -5.04
C ASN A 154 -20.51 -52.04 -4.32
N GLU A 155 -21.50 -51.41 -3.68
CA GLU A 155 -22.61 -52.12 -3.06
C GLU A 155 -23.44 -52.88 -4.11
N VAL A 156 -23.79 -52.24 -5.23
CA VAL A 156 -24.50 -52.89 -6.33
C VAL A 156 -23.70 -54.06 -6.92
N ILE A 157 -22.39 -53.88 -7.17
CA ILE A 157 -21.52 -54.96 -7.66
C ILE A 157 -21.48 -56.11 -6.65
N SER A 158 -21.31 -55.81 -5.36
CA SER A 158 -21.31 -56.83 -4.31
C SER A 158 -22.65 -57.56 -4.21
N ASN A 159 -23.77 -56.86 -4.41
CA ASN A 159 -25.11 -57.45 -4.45
C ASN A 159 -25.24 -58.38 -5.67
N CYS A 160 -24.82 -57.93 -6.86
CA CYS A 160 -24.77 -58.75 -8.06
C CYS A 160 -23.89 -59.99 -7.88
N ASP A 161 -22.71 -59.86 -7.27
CA ASP A 161 -21.82 -61.00 -6.97
C ASP A 161 -22.46 -61.99 -6.00
N ALA A 162 -23.15 -61.50 -4.96
CA ALA A 162 -23.89 -62.36 -4.03
C ALA A 162 -25.05 -63.08 -4.74
N LEU A 163 -25.75 -62.39 -5.64
CA LEU A 163 -26.80 -62.97 -6.46
C LEU A 163 -26.24 -64.03 -7.42
N CYS A 164 -25.13 -63.76 -8.11
CA CYS A 164 -24.43 -64.72 -8.95
C CYS A 164 -24.02 -65.98 -8.15
N LYS A 165 -23.42 -65.82 -6.97
CA LYS A 165 -23.06 -66.95 -6.08
C LYS A 165 -24.29 -67.75 -5.63
N ARG A 166 -25.42 -67.08 -5.37
CA ARG A 166 -26.69 -67.73 -5.01
C ARG A 166 -27.23 -68.57 -6.18
N ILE A 167 -27.23 -68.01 -7.39
CA ILE A 167 -27.65 -68.74 -8.60
C ILE A 167 -26.76 -69.95 -8.82
N SER A 168 -25.43 -69.81 -8.69
CA SER A 168 -24.49 -70.93 -8.87
C SER A 168 -24.67 -72.05 -7.84
N SER A 169 -25.14 -71.74 -6.62
CA SER A 169 -25.28 -72.72 -5.53
C SER A 169 -26.66 -73.36 -5.42
N LEU A 170 -27.73 -72.59 -5.66
CA LEU A 170 -29.13 -73.02 -5.45
C LEU A 170 -29.92 -73.19 -6.76
N GLY A 171 -29.35 -72.79 -7.90
CA GLY A 171 -30.05 -72.73 -9.19
C GLY A 171 -30.95 -71.49 -9.33
N PRO A 172 -31.44 -71.19 -10.55
CA PRO A 172 -32.23 -70.00 -10.84
C PRO A 172 -33.61 -69.99 -10.17
N GLU A 173 -34.12 -71.16 -9.77
CA GLU A 173 -35.44 -71.34 -9.15
C GLU A 173 -35.58 -70.60 -7.80
N ALA A 174 -34.46 -70.38 -7.09
CA ALA A 174 -34.44 -69.65 -5.81
C ALA A 174 -34.75 -68.14 -5.96
N LEU A 175 -34.61 -67.58 -7.16
CA LEU A 175 -34.92 -66.16 -7.43
C LEU A 175 -36.43 -65.92 -7.56
N GLY A 176 -37.18 -66.91 -8.03
CA GLY A 176 -38.63 -66.80 -8.23
C GLY A 176 -39.42 -66.55 -6.95
N ALA A 177 -38.89 -66.95 -5.79
CA ALA A 177 -39.52 -66.74 -4.48
C ALA A 177 -39.29 -65.34 -3.89
N THR A 178 -38.33 -64.55 -4.40
CA THR A 178 -37.95 -63.23 -3.83
C THR A 178 -38.54 -62.04 -4.61
N VAL A 179 -39.06 -62.27 -5.81
CA VAL A 179 -39.69 -61.22 -6.63
C VAL A 179 -41.18 -61.13 -6.29
N THR A 180 -41.52 -60.46 -5.19
CA THR A 180 -42.86 -59.85 -5.08
C THR A 180 -42.87 -58.61 -5.97
N SER A 181 -43.79 -58.59 -6.94
CA SER A 181 -43.89 -57.55 -7.95
C SER A 181 -43.95 -56.15 -7.34
N PHE A 182 -43.14 -55.24 -7.87
CA PHE A 182 -43.24 -53.81 -7.58
C PHE A 182 -44.54 -53.30 -8.23
N ALA A 183 -45.61 -53.15 -7.45
CA ALA A 183 -46.82 -52.47 -7.89
C ALA A 183 -46.65 -50.94 -7.69
N PRO A 184 -46.87 -50.11 -8.72
CA PRO A 184 -46.76 -48.66 -8.57
C PRO A 184 -47.96 -48.12 -7.77
N SER A 185 -47.68 -47.38 -6.68
CA SER A 185 -48.72 -46.60 -6.00
C SER A 185 -49.08 -45.39 -6.87
N SER A 186 -50.32 -45.31 -7.32
CA SER A 186 -50.85 -44.12 -8.00
C SER A 186 -50.82 -42.91 -7.05
N ALA A 187 -49.96 -41.94 -7.32
CA ALA A 187 -50.01 -40.63 -6.68
C ALA A 187 -50.78 -39.66 -7.57
N ARG A 188 -51.82 -39.11 -6.95
CA ARG A 188 -52.80 -38.12 -7.36
C ARG A 188 -52.15 -36.84 -7.89
N GLU A 189 -52.57 -36.40 -9.08
CA GLU A 189 -52.36 -35.04 -9.59
C GLU A 189 -53.20 -34.06 -8.76
N GLU A 190 -52.57 -33.08 -8.12
CA GLU A 190 -53.18 -31.78 -7.85
C GLU A 190 -52.23 -30.69 -8.34
N GLU A 191 -52.61 -30.15 -9.49
CA GLU A 191 -52.09 -28.95 -10.14
C GLU A 191 -52.48 -27.73 -9.30
N SER A 192 -51.48 -26.97 -8.84
CA SER A 192 -51.67 -25.70 -8.11
C SER A 192 -50.92 -24.58 -8.83
N SER A 193 -51.63 -23.97 -9.78
CA SER A 193 -51.74 -22.52 -10.05
C SER A 193 -50.55 -21.60 -9.72
N LEU A 194 -50.02 -20.99 -10.80
CA LEU A 194 -49.34 -19.69 -10.85
C LEU A 194 -50.19 -18.55 -10.25
N PRO A 195 -49.55 -17.44 -9.87
CA PRO A 195 -50.07 -16.15 -10.27
C PRO A 195 -49.04 -15.35 -11.06
N ASP A 196 -49.51 -14.86 -12.21
CA ASP A 196 -49.06 -13.63 -12.84
C ASP A 196 -49.28 -12.45 -11.87
N ASP A 197 -48.26 -11.61 -11.70
CA ASP A 197 -48.46 -10.20 -11.36
C ASP A 197 -47.32 -9.40 -12.01
N GLU A 198 -47.60 -8.93 -13.23
CA GLU A 198 -46.98 -7.74 -13.80
C GLU A 198 -47.40 -6.53 -12.96
N LEU A 199 -46.44 -5.76 -12.45
CA LEU A 199 -46.64 -4.34 -12.18
C LEU A 199 -45.33 -3.56 -12.40
N GLU A 200 -45.43 -2.60 -13.32
CA GLU A 200 -44.45 -1.58 -13.69
C GLU A 200 -43.96 -0.74 -12.50
N VAL A 201 -42.67 -0.34 -12.53
CA VAL A 201 -42.16 1.05 -12.70
C VAL A 201 -40.63 1.04 -12.55
#